data_AF-A0A2U0DLB3-F1
#
_entry.id   AF-A0A2U0DLB3-F1
#
_cell.length_a   1.000
_cell.length_b   1.000
_cell.length_c   1.000
_cell.angle_alpha   90.00
_cell.angle_beta   90.00
_cell.angle_gamma   90.00
#
_symmetry.space_group_name_H-M   'P 1'
#
loop_
_entity.id
_entity.type
_entity.pdbx_description
1 polymer ?
#
loop_
_entity_poly.entity_id
_entity_poly.type
_entity_poly.pdbx_seq_one_letter_code
_entity_poly.pdbx_strand_id
1 'polypeptide(L)'
;MKLLSFIFALVFCSLFAQKALPLDTLKLKEAKDMLADDYGNLYIYKNKDFSFTKYDSLGKQIGKMMLTVPYKVQTVQNPLSVPLFSENAQEMKFVDQNLNEIQKVDFKQKFGFIKMAYAEDLQQLWLLDDSTKRLIQYNFRNETTINSYPFDASIDDLMDILVYENKVYVLTRKYIRVYSLKFEKLFEAPLENGKRFRRENEFILVITNNSILKYIPEKEMVEIFEDPDAQIVDKNTLSYFEIKANKLYLYNLENNKEAKPQTEPDPKQKATEQDVEKSAEKTAEPNSAEGKLEKKTQEIESKNPAESSLQRLIEDTSEIQAAGI
;
A
#
# COMPACT_ATOMS: atom_id res chain seq x y z
N MET A 1 -46.80 9.46 35.29
CA MET A 1 -46.44 9.23 33.86
C MET A 1 -45.05 9.75 33.49
N LYS A 2 -44.62 10.95 33.92
CA LYS A 2 -43.30 11.52 33.56
C LYS A 2 -42.07 10.71 34.03
N LEU A 3 -42.14 10.07 35.20
CA LEU A 3 -41.05 9.22 35.72
C LEU A 3 -40.87 7.93 34.91
N LEU A 4 -41.98 7.36 34.42
CA LEU A 4 -41.95 6.12 33.62
C LEU A 4 -41.32 6.37 32.25
N SER A 5 -41.57 7.53 31.65
CA SER A 5 -40.95 7.94 30.39
C SER A 5 -39.42 8.12 30.51
N PHE A 6 -38.94 8.59 31.65
CA PHE A 6 -37.50 8.73 31.92
C PHE A 6 -36.80 7.38 32.07
N ILE A 7 -37.47 6.42 32.73
CA ILE A 7 -36.96 5.04 32.86
C ILE A 7 -36.91 4.36 31.48
N PHE A 8 -37.93 4.56 30.65
CA PHE A 8 -37.96 4.00 29.30
C PHE A 8 -36.85 4.56 28.40
N ALA A 9 -36.53 5.86 28.52
CA ALA A 9 -35.43 6.49 27.78
C ALA A 9 -34.05 5.94 28.19
N LEU A 10 -33.83 5.68 29.48
CA LEU A 10 -32.58 5.10 29.98
C LEU A 10 -32.38 3.63 29.56
N VAL A 11 -33.48 2.85 29.46
CA VAL A 11 -33.42 1.45 29.00
C VAL A 11 -33.04 1.38 27.52
N PHE A 12 -33.53 2.29 26.68
CA PHE A 12 -33.13 2.34 25.26
C PHE A 12 -31.64 2.66 25.08
N CYS A 13 -31.04 3.53 25.90
CA CYS A 13 -29.61 3.82 25.83
C CYS A 13 -28.72 2.61 26.19
N SER A 14 -29.21 1.68 27.02
CA SER A 14 -28.47 0.46 27.38
C SER A 14 -28.53 -0.65 26.32
N LEU A 15 -29.50 -0.61 25.40
CA LEU A 15 -29.69 -1.61 24.35
C LEU A 15 -28.93 -1.29 23.05
N PHE A 16 -28.38 -0.08 22.92
CA PHE A 16 -27.47 0.31 21.85
C PHE A 16 -26.00 0.28 22.30
N ALA A 17 -25.65 -0.58 23.26
CA ALA A 17 -24.26 -0.88 23.53
C ALA A 17 -23.64 -1.50 22.26
N GLN A 18 -22.64 -0.82 21.70
CA GLN A 18 -21.82 -1.33 20.60
C GLN A 18 -21.43 -2.77 20.90
N LYS A 19 -21.61 -3.67 19.92
CA LYS A 19 -20.97 -4.98 19.97
C LYS A 19 -19.47 -4.72 20.00
N ALA A 20 -18.86 -4.83 21.19
CA ALA A 20 -17.42 -4.95 21.29
C ALA A 20 -17.06 -6.23 20.55
N LEU A 21 -16.50 -6.11 19.33
CA LEU A 21 -15.90 -7.23 18.65
C LEU A 21 -14.70 -7.63 19.49
N PRO A 22 -14.69 -8.83 20.13
CA PRO A 22 -13.49 -9.30 20.76
C PRO A 22 -12.53 -9.66 19.61
N LEU A 23 -11.65 -8.73 19.25
CA LEU A 23 -10.48 -8.98 18.39
C LEU A 23 -9.49 -9.98 19.04
N ASP A 24 -9.85 -10.57 20.18
CA ASP A 24 -9.09 -11.56 20.96
C ASP A 24 -8.85 -12.90 20.21
N THR A 25 -9.42 -13.06 19.01
CA THR A 25 -9.10 -14.17 18.09
C THR A 25 -7.80 -13.96 17.31
N LEU A 26 -7.37 -12.71 17.12
CA LEU A 26 -6.17 -12.37 16.36
C LEU A 26 -4.93 -12.60 17.24
N LYS A 27 -4.18 -13.67 16.93
CA LYS A 27 -2.95 -14.03 17.64
C LYS A 27 -1.79 -13.15 17.15
N LEU A 28 -1.73 -11.88 17.57
CA LEU A 28 -0.80 -10.87 17.06
C LEU A 28 0.58 -10.84 17.73
N LYS A 29 0.72 -11.40 18.94
CA LYS A 29 1.94 -11.30 19.78
C LYS A 29 3.25 -11.73 19.09
N GLU A 30 3.16 -12.53 18.04
CA GLU A 30 4.30 -13.09 17.32
C GLU A 30 4.28 -12.73 15.81
N ALA A 31 3.45 -11.75 15.43
CA ALA A 31 3.40 -11.25 14.05
C ALA A 31 4.74 -10.59 13.69
N LYS A 32 5.40 -11.12 12.65
CA LYS A 32 6.52 -10.44 12.00
C LYS A 32 5.99 -9.47 10.94
N ASP A 33 4.93 -9.88 10.27
CA ASP A 33 4.30 -9.08 9.24
C ASP A 33 2.77 -9.17 9.25
N MET A 34 2.15 -8.10 8.75
CA MET A 34 0.73 -7.97 8.48
C MET A 34 0.57 -7.39 7.09
N LEU A 35 -0.30 -8.01 6.29
CA LEU A 35 -0.71 -7.51 4.99
C LEU A 35 -2.24 -7.39 4.92
N ALA A 36 -2.75 -6.41 4.19
CA ALA A 36 -4.17 -6.20 3.97
C ALA A 36 -4.52 -6.18 2.48
N ASP A 37 -5.49 -7.02 2.09
CA ASP A 37 -6.04 -7.01 0.72
C ASP A 37 -7.20 -6.03 0.56
N ASP A 38 -7.55 -5.73 -0.69
CA ASP A 38 -8.61 -4.79 -1.03
C ASP A 38 -10.02 -5.34 -0.75
N TYR A 39 -10.14 -6.63 -0.40
CA TYR A 39 -11.38 -7.26 0.05
C TYR A 39 -11.57 -7.20 1.58
N GLY A 40 -10.62 -6.57 2.30
CA GLY A 40 -10.67 -6.41 3.75
C GLY A 40 -10.19 -7.62 4.53
N ASN A 41 -9.53 -8.59 3.90
CA ASN A 41 -8.88 -9.68 4.61
C ASN A 41 -7.49 -9.26 5.09
N LEU A 42 -7.08 -9.87 6.19
CA LEU A 42 -5.80 -9.63 6.82
C LEU A 42 -4.96 -10.89 6.83
N TYR A 43 -3.69 -10.72 6.52
CA TYR A 43 -2.71 -11.79 6.42
C TYR A 43 -1.63 -11.55 7.46
N ILE A 44 -1.46 -12.48 8.38
CA ILE A 44 -0.44 -12.41 9.42
C ILE A 44 0.62 -13.47 9.14
N TYR A 45 1.86 -13.02 8.95
CA TYR A 45 3.02 -13.89 8.84
C TYR A 45 3.78 -13.92 10.16
N LYS A 46 4.06 -15.13 10.65
CA LYS A 46 4.81 -15.37 11.89
C LYS A 46 6.12 -16.06 11.58
N ASN A 47 7.22 -15.47 12.04
CA ASN A 47 8.55 -16.04 11.80
C ASN A 47 8.89 -17.19 12.75
N LYS A 48 8.16 -17.34 13.86
CA LYS A 48 8.46 -18.36 14.87
C LYS A 48 8.02 -19.76 14.44
N ASP A 49 6.86 -19.87 13.80
CA ASP A 49 6.29 -21.13 13.33
C ASP A 49 6.07 -21.16 11.81
N PHE A 50 6.57 -20.14 11.09
CA PHE A 50 6.40 -19.94 9.65
C PHE A 50 4.94 -20.06 9.18
N SER A 51 4.00 -19.68 10.05
CA SER A 51 2.59 -19.67 9.68
C SER A 51 2.23 -18.40 8.90
N PHE A 52 1.50 -18.61 7.81
CA PHE A 52 0.82 -17.56 7.07
C PHE A 52 -0.68 -17.74 7.26
N THR A 53 -1.29 -16.85 8.04
CA THR A 53 -2.68 -16.99 8.49
C THR A 53 -3.54 -15.88 7.93
N LYS A 54 -4.68 -16.24 7.34
CA LYS A 54 -5.67 -15.31 6.79
C LYS A 54 -6.85 -15.15 7.74
N TYR A 55 -7.22 -13.90 7.98
CA TYR A 55 -8.36 -13.48 8.78
C TYR A 55 -9.32 -12.66 7.91
N ASP A 56 -10.62 -12.78 8.15
CA ASP A 56 -11.59 -11.86 7.57
C ASP A 56 -11.59 -10.50 8.28
N SER A 57 -12.40 -9.56 7.78
CA SER A 57 -12.55 -8.21 8.34
C SER A 57 -13.11 -8.19 9.76
N LEU A 58 -13.73 -9.29 10.22
CA LEU A 58 -14.24 -9.46 11.58
C LEU A 58 -13.20 -10.11 12.52
N GLY A 59 -12.01 -10.43 12.01
CA GLY A 59 -10.94 -11.05 12.77
C GLY A 59 -11.10 -12.57 12.95
N LYS A 60 -12.00 -13.22 12.21
CA LYS A 60 -12.13 -14.67 12.21
C LYS A 60 -11.07 -15.27 11.29
N GLN A 61 -10.34 -16.26 11.79
CA GLN A 61 -9.40 -17.03 10.97
C GLN A 61 -10.18 -17.84 9.91
N ILE A 62 -9.85 -17.61 8.63
CA ILE A 62 -10.49 -18.28 7.48
C ILE A 62 -9.51 -19.14 6.68
N GLY A 63 -8.19 -19.00 6.92
CA GLY A 63 -7.18 -19.84 6.30
C GLY A 63 -5.88 -19.85 7.09
N LYS A 64 -5.11 -20.94 6.98
CA LYS A 64 -3.76 -21.03 7.53
C LYS A 64 -2.90 -21.96 6.67
N MET A 65 -1.77 -21.45 6.19
CA MET A 65 -0.73 -22.22 5.54
C MET A 65 0.48 -22.31 6.47
N MET A 66 1.05 -23.52 6.59
CA MET A 66 2.31 -23.74 7.31
C MET A 66 3.44 -23.84 6.29
N LEU A 67 4.42 -22.95 6.37
CA LEU A 67 5.60 -22.98 5.52
C LEU A 67 6.72 -23.78 6.20
N THR A 68 7.51 -24.50 5.43
CA THR A 68 8.61 -25.33 5.95
C THR A 68 9.90 -24.54 6.15
N VAL A 69 10.01 -23.38 5.51
CA VAL A 69 11.13 -22.44 5.57
C VAL A 69 10.59 -21.02 5.64
N PRO A 70 11.43 -20.01 5.98
CA PRO A 70 11.01 -18.63 5.91
C PRO A 70 10.67 -18.21 4.48
N TYR A 71 9.52 -17.53 4.32
CA TYR A 71 9.19 -16.79 3.11
C TYR A 71 8.98 -15.31 3.45
N LYS A 72 9.29 -14.47 2.47
CA LYS A 72 8.84 -13.09 2.40
C LYS A 72 7.62 -13.04 1.49
N VAL A 73 6.53 -12.50 2.02
CA VAL A 73 5.28 -12.32 1.28
C VAL A 73 5.34 -10.97 0.58
N GLN A 74 5.10 -10.96 -0.73
CA GLN A 74 4.94 -9.70 -1.46
C GLN A 74 3.59 -9.07 -1.10
N THR A 75 3.45 -7.76 -1.25
CA THR A 75 2.21 -7.03 -0.94
C THR A 75 0.97 -7.71 -1.52
N VAL A 76 -0.04 -7.95 -0.67
CA VAL A 76 -1.29 -8.61 -1.07
C VAL A 76 -2.32 -7.55 -1.43
N GLN A 77 -2.47 -7.25 -2.71
CA GLN A 77 -3.59 -6.43 -3.22
C GLN A 77 -4.69 -7.31 -3.80
N ASN A 78 -4.29 -8.15 -4.76
CA ASN A 78 -5.15 -9.14 -5.36
C ASN A 78 -4.90 -10.51 -4.68
N PRO A 79 -5.87 -11.05 -3.91
CA PRO A 79 -5.69 -12.30 -3.21
C PRO A 79 -5.75 -13.54 -4.11
N LEU A 80 -6.04 -13.40 -5.41
CA LEU A 80 -6.12 -14.54 -6.34
C LEU A 80 -4.75 -15.19 -6.61
N SER A 81 -3.68 -14.42 -6.49
CA SER A 81 -2.30 -14.92 -6.63
C SER A 81 -1.39 -14.11 -5.74
N VAL A 82 -1.06 -14.66 -4.57
CA VAL A 82 -0.17 -14.04 -3.60
C VAL A 82 1.24 -14.60 -3.80
N PRO A 83 2.23 -13.77 -4.15
CA PRO A 83 3.60 -14.23 -4.32
C PRO A 83 4.36 -14.31 -3.00
N LEU A 84 5.08 -15.42 -2.80
CA LEU A 84 5.94 -15.68 -1.64
C LEU A 84 7.32 -16.09 -2.14
N PHE A 85 8.36 -15.38 -1.73
CA PHE A 85 9.74 -15.71 -2.07
C PHE A 85 10.49 -16.27 -0.86
N SER A 86 11.25 -17.34 -1.04
CA SER A 86 12.20 -17.84 -0.03
C SER A 86 13.63 -17.74 -0.54
N GLU A 87 14.41 -16.87 0.10
CA GLU A 87 15.86 -16.78 -0.12
C GLU A 87 16.56 -18.09 0.27
N ASN A 88 16.13 -18.75 1.34
CA ASN A 88 16.78 -20.00 1.80
C ASN A 88 16.48 -21.17 0.86
N ALA A 89 15.24 -21.31 0.42
CA ALA A 89 14.86 -22.39 -0.48
C ALA A 89 15.14 -22.06 -1.96
N GLN A 90 15.53 -20.82 -2.29
CA GLN A 90 15.78 -20.36 -3.65
C GLN A 90 14.60 -20.67 -4.58
N GLU A 91 13.41 -20.28 -4.15
CA GLU A 91 12.17 -20.53 -4.89
C GLU A 91 11.13 -19.45 -4.63
N MET A 92 10.20 -19.34 -5.57
CA MET A 92 9.01 -18.51 -5.45
C MET A 92 7.76 -19.38 -5.50
N LYS A 93 6.81 -19.12 -4.61
CA LYS A 93 5.51 -19.77 -4.54
C LYS A 93 4.42 -18.76 -4.80
N PHE A 94 3.35 -19.21 -5.42
CA PHE A 94 2.11 -18.46 -5.57
C PHE A 94 1.01 -19.23 -4.88
N VAL A 95 0.20 -18.53 -4.09
CA VAL A 95 -0.96 -19.11 -3.42
C VAL A 95 -2.24 -18.39 -3.80
N ASP A 96 -3.36 -19.12 -3.80
CA ASP A 96 -4.67 -18.55 -4.05
C ASP A 96 -5.25 -17.86 -2.80
N GLN A 97 -6.47 -17.33 -2.94
CA GLN A 97 -7.22 -16.67 -1.86
C GLN A 97 -7.53 -17.58 -0.66
N ASN A 98 -7.46 -18.90 -0.84
CA ASN A 98 -7.67 -19.91 0.20
C ASN A 98 -6.34 -20.39 0.81
N LEU A 99 -5.21 -19.78 0.40
CA LEU A 99 -3.84 -20.14 0.77
C LEU A 99 -3.40 -21.52 0.25
N ASN A 100 -3.99 -22.02 -0.83
CA ASN A 100 -3.50 -23.21 -1.52
C ASN A 100 -2.37 -22.83 -2.48
N GLU A 101 -1.31 -23.63 -2.53
CA GLU A 101 -0.24 -23.47 -3.52
C GLU A 101 -0.78 -23.73 -4.93
N ILE A 102 -0.73 -22.72 -5.80
CA ILE A 102 -1.18 -22.81 -7.20
C ILE A 102 0.00 -22.96 -8.16
N GLN A 103 1.17 -22.44 -7.79
CA GLN A 103 2.36 -22.51 -8.62
C GLN A 103 3.62 -22.39 -7.77
N LYS A 104 4.68 -23.04 -8.23
CA LYS A 104 6.02 -22.96 -7.67
C LYS A 104 7.04 -22.80 -8.80
N VAL A 105 8.00 -21.89 -8.60
CA VAL A 105 9.12 -21.63 -9.49
C VAL A 105 10.40 -21.90 -8.71
N ASP A 106 11.15 -22.93 -9.11
CA ASP A 106 12.46 -23.24 -8.53
C ASP A 106 13.56 -22.46 -9.27
N PHE A 107 14.43 -21.79 -8.52
CA PHE A 107 15.57 -21.04 -9.06
C PHE A 107 16.88 -21.83 -9.01
N LYS A 108 16.92 -22.94 -8.27
CA LYS A 108 18.11 -23.79 -8.16
C LYS A 108 18.53 -24.25 -9.55
N GLN A 109 19.84 -24.31 -9.77
CA GLN A 109 20.46 -24.75 -11.02
C GLN A 109 20.19 -23.84 -12.24
N LYS A 110 19.21 -22.92 -12.19
CA LYS A 110 18.89 -21.96 -13.25
C LYS A 110 19.64 -20.64 -13.07
N PHE A 111 19.81 -20.20 -11.83
CA PHE A 111 20.43 -18.93 -11.47
C PHE A 111 21.52 -19.12 -10.40
N GLY A 112 22.26 -18.05 -10.11
CA GLY A 112 23.10 -17.98 -8.92
C GLY A 112 22.25 -17.87 -7.64
N PHE A 113 22.80 -17.22 -6.62
CA PHE A 113 22.06 -16.93 -5.40
C PHE A 113 21.13 -15.73 -5.60
N ILE A 114 19.83 -16.01 -5.72
CA ILE A 114 18.80 -14.97 -5.78
C ILE A 114 18.63 -14.38 -4.39
N LYS A 115 18.98 -13.11 -4.24
CA LYS A 115 18.81 -12.35 -3.00
C LYS A 115 17.38 -11.88 -2.81
N MET A 116 16.72 -11.49 -3.88
CA MET A 116 15.35 -11.00 -3.86
C MET A 116 14.64 -11.32 -5.18
N ALA A 117 13.36 -11.63 -5.09
CA ALA A 117 12.48 -11.79 -6.24
C ALA A 117 11.24 -10.90 -6.08
N TYR A 118 10.81 -10.29 -7.17
CA TYR A 118 9.59 -9.49 -7.27
C TYR A 118 8.75 -10.01 -8.43
N ALA A 119 7.50 -10.39 -8.16
CA ALA A 119 6.55 -10.72 -9.21
C ALA A 119 5.88 -9.45 -9.71
N GLU A 120 6.07 -9.14 -11.00
CA GLU A 120 5.39 -8.02 -11.64
C GLU A 120 3.97 -8.39 -12.04
N ASP A 121 3.81 -9.61 -12.58
CA ASP A 121 2.55 -10.15 -13.05
C ASP A 121 2.49 -11.69 -12.86
N LEU A 122 1.57 -12.35 -13.57
CA LEU A 122 1.37 -13.81 -13.51
C LEU A 122 2.33 -14.63 -14.39
N GLN A 123 3.33 -14.01 -15.03
CA GLN A 123 4.25 -14.68 -15.95
C GLN A 123 5.72 -14.24 -15.81
N GLN A 124 5.97 -13.08 -15.21
CA GLN A 124 7.28 -12.47 -15.12
C GLN A 124 7.73 -12.22 -13.67
N LEU A 125 9.00 -12.49 -13.44
CA LEU A 125 9.71 -12.19 -12.21
C LEU A 125 10.90 -11.30 -12.51
N TRP A 126 11.15 -10.37 -11.60
CA TRP A 126 12.43 -9.68 -11.48
C TRP A 126 13.24 -10.35 -10.39
N LEU A 127 14.39 -10.91 -10.74
CA LEU A 127 15.27 -11.65 -9.86
C LEU A 127 16.57 -10.88 -9.66
N LEU A 128 16.93 -10.63 -8.41
CA LEU A 128 18.20 -10.01 -8.04
C LEU A 128 19.21 -11.11 -7.70
N ASP A 129 20.10 -11.41 -8.63
CA ASP A 129 21.16 -12.42 -8.47
C ASP A 129 22.41 -11.78 -7.87
N ASP A 130 22.72 -12.14 -6.63
CA ASP A 130 23.87 -11.63 -5.89
C ASP A 130 25.19 -12.28 -6.30
N SER A 131 25.13 -13.49 -6.85
CA SER A 131 26.33 -14.22 -7.33
C SER A 131 26.85 -13.63 -8.62
N THR A 132 25.95 -13.31 -9.55
CA THR A 132 26.33 -12.73 -10.85
C THR A 132 26.27 -11.21 -10.88
N LYS A 133 25.75 -10.58 -9.80
CA LYS A 133 25.54 -9.13 -9.70
C LYS A 133 24.67 -8.62 -10.85
N ARG A 134 23.48 -9.23 -11.00
CA ARG A 134 22.54 -8.92 -12.08
C ARG A 134 21.11 -8.80 -11.59
N LEU A 135 20.37 -7.90 -12.23
CA LEU A 135 18.92 -7.89 -12.20
C LEU A 135 18.41 -8.61 -13.46
N ILE A 136 17.70 -9.72 -13.27
CA ILE A 136 17.23 -10.60 -14.33
C ILE A 136 15.73 -10.48 -14.44
N GLN A 137 15.23 -10.20 -15.64
CA GLN A 137 13.80 -10.31 -15.97
C GLN A 137 13.55 -11.71 -16.53
N TYR A 138 12.76 -12.51 -15.84
CA TYR A 138 12.56 -13.92 -16.13
C TYR A 138 11.08 -14.23 -16.40
N ASN A 139 10.79 -14.82 -17.55
CA ASN A 139 9.49 -15.40 -17.84
C ASN A 139 9.45 -16.83 -17.29
N PHE A 140 8.76 -17.04 -16.18
CA PHE A 140 8.69 -18.35 -15.52
C PHE A 140 7.67 -19.30 -16.15
N ARG A 141 6.82 -18.81 -17.07
CA ARG A 141 5.90 -19.66 -17.83
C ARG A 141 6.62 -20.39 -18.96
N ASN A 142 7.49 -19.67 -19.66
CA ASN A 142 8.26 -20.19 -20.80
C ASN A 142 9.68 -20.62 -20.41
N GLU A 143 10.05 -20.40 -19.15
CA GLU A 143 11.38 -20.62 -18.59
C GLU A 143 12.51 -19.86 -19.31
N THR A 144 12.22 -18.65 -19.80
CA THR A 144 13.19 -17.83 -20.56
C THR A 144 13.62 -16.58 -19.82
N THR A 145 14.90 -16.24 -19.90
CA THR A 145 15.38 -14.91 -19.50
C THR A 145 15.03 -13.92 -20.60
N ILE A 146 14.24 -12.89 -20.27
CA ILE A 146 13.84 -11.83 -21.19
C ILE A 146 14.97 -10.81 -21.30
N ASN A 147 15.41 -10.27 -20.16
CA ASN A 147 16.45 -9.26 -20.07
C ASN A 147 17.34 -9.54 -18.86
N SER A 148 18.56 -9.00 -18.90
CA SER A 148 19.49 -9.13 -17.79
C SER A 148 20.42 -7.92 -17.73
N TYR A 149 20.35 -7.18 -16.63
CA TYR A 149 21.07 -5.92 -16.43
C TYR A 149 22.16 -6.09 -15.38
N PRO A 150 23.39 -5.57 -15.59
CA PRO A 150 24.41 -5.52 -14.54
C PRO A 150 23.89 -4.71 -13.36
N PHE A 151 24.12 -5.20 -12.14
CA PHE A 151 23.69 -4.57 -10.90
C PHE A 151 24.84 -4.52 -9.90
N ASP A 152 25.40 -3.32 -9.68
CA ASP A 152 26.59 -3.14 -8.84
C ASP A 152 26.33 -2.31 -7.57
N ALA A 153 25.06 -2.16 -7.17
CA ALA A 153 24.76 -1.46 -5.91
C ALA A 153 24.94 -2.42 -4.72
N SER A 154 25.46 -1.89 -3.60
CA SER A 154 25.43 -2.63 -2.33
C SER A 154 23.97 -2.92 -1.94
N ILE A 155 23.71 -4.19 -1.65
CA ILE A 155 22.41 -4.74 -1.22
C ILE A 155 22.42 -5.13 0.26
N ASP A 156 23.33 -4.53 1.02
CA ASP A 156 23.33 -4.69 2.46
C ASP A 156 22.00 -4.18 3.03
N ASP A 157 21.41 -4.95 3.94
CA ASP A 157 20.10 -4.66 4.54
C ASP A 157 18.96 -4.44 3.53
N LEU A 158 19.00 -5.13 2.38
CA LEU A 158 17.91 -5.13 1.40
C LEU A 158 16.61 -5.65 2.03
N MET A 159 15.60 -4.79 2.07
CA MET A 159 14.29 -5.09 2.62
C MET A 159 13.30 -5.42 1.52
N ASP A 160 13.32 -4.74 0.37
CA ASP A 160 12.41 -4.99 -0.75
C ASP A 160 12.91 -4.44 -2.10
N ILE A 161 12.36 -4.98 -3.19
CA ILE A 161 12.52 -4.41 -4.54
C ILE A 161 11.15 -4.29 -5.22
N LEU A 162 11.03 -3.29 -6.10
CA LEU A 162 9.89 -3.11 -6.99
C LEU A 162 10.45 -2.66 -8.33
N VAL A 163 9.93 -3.19 -9.43
CA VAL A 163 10.21 -2.68 -10.78
C VAL A 163 8.93 -2.13 -11.36
N TYR A 164 8.98 -0.88 -11.80
CA TYR A 164 7.84 -0.19 -12.39
C TYR A 164 8.33 0.90 -13.36
N GLU A 165 7.68 1.04 -14.52
CA GLU A 165 8.03 2.04 -15.54
C GLU A 165 9.54 2.14 -15.87
N ASN A 166 10.20 0.98 -16.06
CA ASN A 166 11.64 0.90 -16.33
C ASN A 166 12.53 1.55 -15.24
N LYS A 167 12.01 1.69 -14.01
CA LYS A 167 12.75 2.10 -12.82
C LYS A 167 12.81 0.95 -11.83
N VAL A 168 13.95 0.82 -11.17
CA VAL A 168 14.20 -0.17 -10.13
C VAL A 168 14.19 0.56 -8.79
N TYR A 169 13.21 0.23 -7.97
CA TYR A 169 13.04 0.73 -6.62
C TYR A 169 13.68 -0.25 -5.65
N VAL A 170 14.58 0.25 -4.82
CA VAL A 170 15.34 -0.55 -3.85
C VAL A 170 15.05 0.02 -2.47
N LEU A 171 14.54 -0.84 -1.59
CA LEU A 171 14.25 -0.50 -0.21
C LEU A 171 15.26 -1.19 0.71
N THR A 172 15.87 -0.41 1.58
CA THR A 172 16.65 -0.91 2.71
C THR A 172 16.00 -0.45 4.01
N ARG A 173 16.54 -0.86 5.16
CA ARG A 173 16.08 -0.33 6.45
C ARG A 173 16.22 1.18 6.59
N LYS A 174 17.20 1.77 5.89
CA LYS A 174 17.66 3.15 6.12
C LYS A 174 17.43 4.10 4.96
N TYR A 175 17.15 3.57 3.77
CA TYR A 175 17.06 4.35 2.55
C TYR A 175 16.07 3.73 1.59
N ILE A 176 15.35 4.59 0.87
CA ILE A 176 14.79 4.28 -0.44
C ILE A 176 15.76 4.79 -1.51
N ARG A 177 16.00 3.99 -2.54
CA ARG A 177 16.75 4.39 -3.73
C ARG A 177 15.99 4.01 -4.98
N VAL A 178 16.08 4.86 -5.99
CA VAL A 178 15.46 4.62 -7.31
C VAL A 178 16.56 4.68 -8.36
N TYR A 179 16.57 3.70 -9.24
CA TYR A 179 17.56 3.56 -10.29
C TYR A 179 16.90 3.41 -11.66
N SER A 180 17.61 3.75 -12.73
CA SER A 180 17.28 3.28 -14.07
C SER A 180 17.58 1.78 -14.21
N LEU A 181 17.10 1.11 -15.27
CA LEU A 181 17.49 -0.29 -15.57
C LEU A 181 19.00 -0.46 -15.83
N LYS A 182 19.73 0.62 -16.13
CA LYS A 182 21.19 0.64 -16.23
C LYS A 182 21.87 0.89 -14.88
N PHE A 183 21.10 0.94 -13.80
CA PHE A 183 21.53 1.21 -12.43
C PHE A 183 22.18 2.58 -12.20
N GLU A 184 21.80 3.57 -12.99
CA GLU A 184 22.09 4.98 -12.69
C GLU A 184 21.14 5.43 -11.57
N LYS A 185 21.68 5.99 -10.49
CA LYS A 185 20.87 6.47 -9.35
C LYS A 185 20.09 7.72 -9.74
N LEU A 186 18.77 7.63 -9.69
CA LEU A 186 17.83 8.71 -10.00
C LEU A 186 17.38 9.46 -8.75
N PHE A 187 17.20 8.73 -7.64
CA PHE A 187 16.72 9.30 -6.38
C PHE A 187 17.26 8.51 -5.18
N GLU A 188 17.45 9.20 -4.06
CA GLU A 188 17.77 8.62 -2.77
C GLU A 188 17.19 9.49 -1.66
N ALA A 189 16.52 8.87 -0.71
CA ALA A 189 16.07 9.54 0.52
C ALA A 189 16.32 8.64 1.74
N PRO A 190 16.71 9.23 2.88
CA PRO A 190 16.79 8.49 4.13
C PRO A 190 15.39 8.04 4.56
N LEU A 191 15.34 6.95 5.32
CA LEU A 191 14.15 6.32 5.81
C LEU A 191 14.48 5.67 7.16
N GLU A 192 13.48 5.55 8.03
CA GLU A 192 13.60 4.74 9.24
C GLU A 192 12.79 3.46 9.10
N ASN A 193 13.44 2.32 9.35
CA ASN A 193 12.80 1.01 9.42
C ASN A 193 11.95 0.63 8.19
N GLY A 194 12.48 0.86 6.98
CA GLY A 194 11.83 0.41 5.75
C GLY A 194 11.50 -1.09 5.76
N LYS A 195 10.31 -1.45 5.29
CA LYS A 195 9.80 -2.82 5.33
C LYS A 195 9.46 -3.37 3.94
N ARG A 196 8.59 -2.68 3.20
CA ARG A 196 8.17 -3.10 1.85
C ARG A 196 7.65 -1.95 1.01
N PHE A 197 7.57 -2.18 -0.30
CA PHE A 197 6.84 -1.33 -1.22
C PHE A 197 5.38 -1.77 -1.37
N ARG A 198 4.50 -0.81 -1.65
CA ARG A 198 3.13 -1.04 -2.12
C ARG A 198 2.88 -0.13 -3.31
N ARG A 199 2.47 -0.71 -4.45
CA ARG A 199 2.14 0.05 -5.66
C ARG A 199 0.64 0.21 -5.77
N GLU A 200 0.13 1.43 -5.77
CA GLU A 200 -1.30 1.73 -5.99
C GLU A 200 -1.44 2.53 -7.26
N ASN A 201 -1.74 1.84 -8.36
CA ASN A 201 -1.68 2.42 -9.70
C ASN A 201 -0.30 3.10 -9.87
N GLU A 202 -0.28 4.36 -10.27
CA GLU A 202 0.96 5.13 -10.47
C GLU A 202 1.70 5.49 -9.17
N PHE A 203 1.09 5.30 -8.00
CA PHE A 203 1.71 5.68 -6.74
C PHE A 203 2.53 4.54 -6.16
N ILE A 204 3.74 4.88 -5.72
CA ILE A 204 4.61 3.98 -4.97
C ILE A 204 4.63 4.45 -3.53
N LEU A 205 4.25 3.54 -2.65
CA LEU A 205 4.23 3.73 -1.23
C LEU A 205 5.30 2.88 -0.59
N VAL A 206 5.90 3.42 0.46
CA VAL A 206 6.87 2.75 1.31
C VAL A 206 6.20 2.52 2.65
N ILE A 207 6.10 1.25 3.04
CA ILE A 207 5.63 0.84 4.34
C ILE A 207 6.86 0.69 5.24
N THR A 208 6.88 1.39 6.37
CA THR A 208 7.87 1.21 7.44
C THR A 208 7.27 0.35 8.55
N ASN A 209 7.88 0.31 9.73
CA ASN A 209 7.26 -0.33 10.89
C ASN A 209 6.02 0.43 11.37
N ASN A 210 6.03 1.76 11.30
CA ASN A 210 5.11 2.64 12.03
C ASN A 210 4.56 3.80 11.18
N SER A 211 4.99 3.93 9.93
CA SER A 211 4.55 4.97 9.00
C SER A 211 4.40 4.47 7.57
N ILE A 212 3.69 5.24 6.77
CA ILE A 212 3.52 5.02 5.34
C ILE A 212 3.88 6.31 4.62
N LEU A 213 4.85 6.20 3.70
CA LEU A 213 5.31 7.33 2.90
C LEU A 213 4.95 7.13 1.44
N LYS A 214 4.55 8.20 0.77
CA LYS A 214 4.31 8.27 -0.66
C LYS A 214 5.53 8.83 -1.35
N TYR A 215 6.05 8.12 -2.35
CA TYR A 215 7.10 8.64 -3.22
C TYR A 215 6.52 9.64 -4.22
N ILE A 216 7.08 10.84 -4.24
CA ILE A 216 6.86 11.82 -5.30
C ILE A 216 8.07 11.75 -6.25
N PRO A 217 7.87 11.36 -7.53
CA PRO A 217 8.94 11.09 -8.46
C PRO A 217 10.04 12.16 -8.47
N GLU A 218 11.26 11.73 -8.14
CA GLU A 218 12.50 12.52 -8.20
C GLU A 218 12.48 13.80 -7.36
N LYS A 219 11.57 13.88 -6.37
CA LYS A 219 11.42 15.05 -5.50
C LYS A 219 11.61 14.69 -4.03
N GLU A 220 10.68 13.94 -3.47
CA GLU A 220 10.64 13.70 -2.03
C GLU A 220 9.79 12.49 -1.64
N MET A 221 9.85 12.14 -0.36
CA MET A 221 8.94 11.20 0.29
C MET A 221 7.98 12.00 1.17
N VAL A 222 6.68 11.89 0.92
CA VAL A 222 5.64 12.55 1.71
C VAL A 222 5.00 11.53 2.63
N GLU A 223 5.08 11.74 3.93
CA GLU A 223 4.38 10.89 4.88
C GLU A 223 2.86 11.09 4.77
N ILE A 224 2.11 9.98 4.70
CA ILE A 224 0.65 9.99 4.58
C ILE A 224 -0.04 9.31 5.77
N PHE A 225 0.72 8.63 6.63
CA PHE A 225 0.24 8.00 7.86
C PHE A 225 1.44 7.77 8.78
N GLU A 226 1.27 8.05 10.07
CA GLU A 226 2.25 7.75 11.11
C GLU A 226 1.52 7.45 12.43
N ASP A 227 1.97 6.42 13.13
CA ASP A 227 1.71 6.23 14.55
C ASP A 227 3.01 5.77 15.23
N PRO A 228 3.69 6.61 16.02
CA PRO A 228 4.95 6.27 16.69
C PRO A 228 4.89 5.02 17.59
N ASP A 229 3.71 4.68 18.11
CA ASP A 229 3.50 3.52 18.99
C ASP A 229 3.16 2.24 18.21
N ALA A 230 2.95 2.34 16.89
CA ALA A 230 2.68 1.19 16.04
C ALA A 230 3.92 0.31 15.84
N GLN A 231 3.70 -1.00 15.94
CA GLN A 231 4.73 -2.03 15.70
C GLN A 231 4.75 -2.47 14.24
N ILE A 232 3.57 -2.51 13.62
CA ILE A 232 3.38 -2.88 12.22
C ILE A 232 2.27 -2.00 11.67
N VAL A 233 2.49 -1.39 10.51
CA VAL A 233 1.46 -0.72 9.74
C VAL A 233 1.28 -1.38 8.39
N ASP A 234 0.08 -1.26 7.84
CA ASP A 234 -0.19 -1.52 6.43
C ASP A 234 -1.40 -0.68 5.97
N LYS A 235 -1.74 -0.80 4.70
CA LYS A 235 -2.98 -0.25 4.17
C LYS A 235 -3.58 -1.16 3.11
N ASN A 236 -4.86 -0.97 2.87
CA ASN A 236 -5.48 -1.33 1.60
C ASN A 236 -6.04 -0.08 0.91
N THR A 237 -6.83 -0.24 -0.14
CA THR A 237 -7.44 0.89 -0.86
C THR A 237 -8.41 1.72 -0.01
N LEU A 238 -9.00 1.14 1.04
CA LEU A 238 -10.05 1.77 1.84
C LEU A 238 -9.60 2.20 3.23
N SER A 239 -8.50 1.67 3.75
CA SER A 239 -8.14 1.85 5.16
C SER A 239 -6.65 1.70 5.45
N TYR A 240 -6.21 2.37 6.51
CA TYR A 240 -4.96 2.07 7.19
C TYR A 240 -5.17 1.04 8.30
N PHE A 241 -4.16 0.21 8.52
CA PHE A 241 -4.14 -0.82 9.55
C PHE A 241 -2.88 -0.66 10.37
N GLU A 242 -3.00 -0.85 11.68
CA GLU A 242 -1.83 -0.91 12.55
C GLU A 242 -1.99 -1.97 13.64
N ILE A 243 -0.86 -2.49 14.09
CA ILE A 243 -0.77 -3.32 15.28
C ILE A 243 0.00 -2.54 16.33
N LYS A 244 -0.68 -2.21 17.44
CA LYS A 244 -0.06 -1.63 18.65
C LYS A 244 -0.64 -2.26 19.89
N ALA A 245 0.19 -2.46 20.91
CA ALA A 245 -0.20 -3.13 22.16
C ALA A 245 -0.97 -4.45 21.94
N ASN A 246 -0.56 -5.27 20.96
CA ASN A 246 -1.20 -6.54 20.60
C ASN A 246 -2.68 -6.41 20.17
N LYS A 247 -3.08 -5.23 19.68
CA LYS A 247 -4.40 -4.97 19.10
C LYS A 247 -4.24 -4.46 17.67
N LEU A 248 -5.19 -4.84 16.84
CA LEU A 248 -5.33 -4.34 15.49
C LEU A 248 -6.27 -3.13 15.49
N TYR A 249 -5.85 -2.05 14.84
CA TYR A 249 -6.67 -0.87 14.62
C TYR A 249 -6.86 -0.66 13.11
N LEU A 250 -8.03 -0.11 12.76
CA LEU A 250 -8.47 0.13 11.38
C LEU A 250 -8.93 1.59 11.27
N TYR A 251 -8.37 2.32 10.31
CA TYR A 251 -8.75 3.70 10.03
C TYR A 251 -9.29 3.81 8.61
N ASN A 252 -10.60 4.03 8.48
CA ASN A 252 -11.25 4.18 7.18
C ASN A 252 -10.90 5.53 6.54
N LEU A 253 -10.46 5.49 5.29
CA LEU A 253 -10.08 6.66 4.50
C LEU A 253 -11.26 7.57 4.15
N GLU A 254 -12.48 7.04 4.08
CA GLU A 254 -13.68 7.83 3.79
C GLU A 254 -14.04 8.79 4.93
N ASN A 255 -13.83 8.37 6.18
CA ASN A 255 -14.19 9.15 7.37
C ASN A 255 -13.10 10.15 7.80
N ASN A 256 -11.86 9.99 7.32
CA ASN A 256 -10.73 10.85 7.67
C ASN A 256 -10.67 12.18 6.88
N LYS A 257 -11.62 12.45 5.98
CA LYS A 257 -11.77 13.78 5.38
C LYS A 257 -12.37 14.83 6.34
N GLU A 258 -12.96 14.40 7.45
CA GLU A 258 -13.69 15.30 8.38
C GLU A 258 -13.02 15.47 9.76
N ALA A 259 -11.96 14.73 10.09
CA ALA A 259 -11.32 14.81 11.40
C ALA A 259 -10.04 15.67 11.38
N LYS A 260 -10.19 17.00 11.21
CA LYS A 260 -9.24 17.95 11.79
C LYS A 260 -9.73 18.29 13.20
N PRO A 261 -8.92 18.13 14.26
CA PRO A 261 -9.35 18.50 15.61
C PRO A 261 -9.64 19.99 15.68
N GLN A 262 -10.85 20.33 16.15
CA GLN A 262 -11.21 21.68 16.55
C GLN A 262 -10.35 22.08 17.75
N THR A 263 -9.47 23.07 17.56
CA THR A 263 -8.83 23.77 18.67
C THR A 263 -9.90 24.56 19.42
N GLU A 264 -10.05 24.31 20.73
CA GLU A 264 -10.91 25.11 21.61
C GLU A 264 -10.54 26.61 21.55
N PRO A 265 -11.52 27.53 21.54
CA PRO A 265 -11.25 28.95 21.68
C PRO A 265 -11.17 29.34 23.16
N ASP A 266 -10.04 29.94 23.54
CA ASP A 266 -9.84 30.59 24.85
C ASP A 266 -10.66 31.90 24.95
N PRO A 267 -11.21 32.30 26.12
CA PRO A 267 -12.16 33.40 26.22
C PRO A 267 -11.54 34.74 26.67
N LYS A 268 -12.17 35.83 26.22
CA LYS A 268 -12.01 37.28 26.55
C LYS A 268 -11.16 38.03 25.50
N GLN A 269 -11.60 39.15 24.92
CA GLN A 269 -12.20 40.32 25.56
C GLN A 269 -13.26 41.03 24.68
N LYS A 270 -14.08 41.80 25.38
CA LYS A 270 -15.23 42.60 24.93
C LYS A 270 -14.79 44.07 24.82
N ALA A 271 -15.12 44.77 23.72
CA ALA A 271 -15.61 46.16 23.69
C ALA A 271 -15.64 46.74 22.25
N THR A 272 -16.86 47.12 21.80
CA THR A 272 -17.26 48.30 20.95
C THR A 272 -16.52 48.59 19.63
N GLU A 273 -17.12 48.98 18.51
CA GLU A 273 -18.38 49.68 18.20
C GLU A 273 -18.63 49.60 16.67
N GLN A 274 -19.87 49.84 16.24
CA GLN A 274 -20.32 49.87 14.84
C GLN A 274 -19.71 51.03 14.04
N ASP A 275 -19.41 50.85 12.74
CA ASP A 275 -20.10 51.60 11.68
C ASP A 275 -19.79 51.08 10.26
N VAL A 276 -20.75 51.30 9.36
CA VAL A 276 -20.80 50.86 7.96
C VAL A 276 -20.44 52.04 7.05
N GLU A 277 -19.48 51.92 6.13
CA GLU A 277 -19.64 52.39 4.73
C GLU A 277 -18.55 51.94 3.74
N LYS A 278 -18.99 51.86 2.48
CA LYS A 278 -18.30 51.49 1.23
C LYS A 278 -16.94 52.16 0.99
N SER A 279 -16.03 51.41 0.35
CA SER A 279 -15.48 51.83 -0.96
C SER A 279 -14.76 50.69 -1.69
N ALA A 280 -14.82 50.74 -3.01
CA ALA A 280 -14.34 49.74 -3.96
C ALA A 280 -12.88 49.98 -4.40
N GLU A 281 -12.29 48.90 -4.95
CA GLU A 281 -11.21 48.87 -5.96
C GLU A 281 -9.79 49.38 -5.62
N LYS A 282 -8.84 48.46 -5.38
CA LYS A 282 -7.80 48.03 -6.35
C LYS A 282 -6.67 47.20 -5.69
N THR A 283 -6.51 45.99 -6.25
CA THR A 283 -5.25 45.31 -6.66
C THR A 283 -4.03 45.25 -5.73
N ALA A 284 -3.67 44.04 -5.29
CA ALA A 284 -2.27 43.54 -5.22
C ALA A 284 -2.21 42.00 -5.10
N GLU A 285 -1.94 41.40 -6.26
CA GLU A 285 -1.17 40.20 -6.62
C GLU A 285 -0.94 38.92 -5.77
N PRO A 286 -0.71 37.80 -6.49
CA PRO A 286 -0.81 36.40 -6.05
C PRO A 286 0.55 35.73 -5.89
N ASN A 287 0.70 34.74 -5.00
CA ASN A 287 1.72 33.69 -5.15
C ASN A 287 1.50 32.56 -4.13
N SER A 288 0.79 31.52 -4.55
CA SER A 288 1.02 30.16 -4.04
C SER A 288 1.00 29.19 -5.21
N ALA A 289 1.92 28.23 -5.20
CA ALA A 289 2.16 27.29 -6.28
C ALA A 289 0.99 26.30 -6.49
N GLU A 290 0.09 26.18 -5.51
CA GLU A 290 -1.08 25.29 -5.55
C GLU A 290 -2.16 25.81 -6.50
N GLY A 291 -2.42 27.13 -6.51
CA GLY A 291 -3.43 27.72 -7.39
C GLY A 291 -3.09 27.68 -8.89
N LYS A 292 -1.80 27.51 -9.24
CA LYS A 292 -1.37 27.34 -10.63
C LYS A 292 -1.55 25.90 -11.13
N LEU A 293 -1.54 24.90 -10.25
CA LEU A 293 -1.74 23.50 -10.63
C LEU A 293 -3.23 23.19 -10.84
N GLU A 294 -4.10 23.73 -9.99
CA GLU A 294 -5.56 23.54 -10.11
C GLU A 294 -6.12 24.23 -11.36
N LYS A 295 -5.68 25.45 -11.68
CA LYS A 295 -6.09 26.14 -12.92
C LYS A 295 -5.60 25.43 -14.18
N LYS A 296 -4.40 24.85 -14.17
CA LYS A 296 -3.86 24.13 -15.33
C LYS A 296 -4.57 22.78 -15.52
N THR A 297 -5.03 22.14 -14.45
CA THR A 297 -5.79 20.88 -14.53
C THR A 297 -7.22 21.14 -15.04
N GLN A 298 -7.87 22.21 -14.59
CA GLN A 298 -9.20 22.62 -15.06
C GLN A 298 -9.21 23.18 -16.51
N GLU A 299 -8.14 23.85 -16.95
CA GLU A 299 -8.01 24.28 -18.36
C GLU A 299 -7.75 23.13 -19.33
N ILE A 300 -7.13 22.04 -18.88
CA ILE A 300 -6.87 20.85 -19.71
C ILE A 300 -8.16 20.00 -19.84
N GLU A 301 -8.93 19.86 -18.76
CA GLU A 301 -10.22 19.14 -18.79
C GLU A 301 -11.31 19.88 -19.61
N SER A 302 -11.26 21.21 -19.67
CA SER A 302 -12.28 22.00 -20.40
C SER A 302 -12.01 22.18 -21.89
N LYS A 303 -10.81 21.82 -22.39
CA LYS A 303 -10.42 22.09 -23.79
C LYS A 303 -10.36 20.89 -24.74
N ASN A 304 -10.54 19.64 -24.29
CA ASN A 304 -10.66 18.52 -25.23
C ASN A 304 -11.34 17.29 -24.59
N PRO A 305 -12.64 17.04 -24.88
CA PRO A 305 -13.35 15.84 -24.41
C PRO A 305 -13.03 14.57 -25.23
N ALA A 306 -12.15 14.65 -26.23
CA ALA A 306 -11.99 13.62 -27.25
C ALA A 306 -10.58 13.03 -27.28
N GLU A 307 -10.13 12.43 -26.17
CA GLU A 307 -9.03 11.44 -26.19
C GLU A 307 -9.10 10.49 -24.99
N SER A 308 -10.33 10.10 -24.60
CA SER A 308 -10.55 8.95 -23.72
C SER A 308 -10.39 7.67 -24.53
N SER A 309 -9.22 7.05 -24.39
CA SER A 309 -8.86 5.73 -24.94
C SER A 309 -9.82 4.60 -24.53
N LEU A 310 -10.72 4.83 -23.57
CA LEU A 310 -11.77 3.89 -23.17
C LEU A 310 -13.01 3.91 -24.07
N GLN A 311 -13.35 5.04 -24.71
CA GLN A 311 -14.51 5.09 -25.61
C GLN A 311 -14.24 4.42 -26.96
N ARG A 312 -13.01 4.55 -27.49
CA ARG A 312 -12.59 3.81 -28.70
C ARG A 312 -12.61 2.30 -28.49
N LEU A 313 -12.18 1.82 -27.32
CA LEU A 313 -12.23 0.41 -26.97
C LEU A 313 -13.65 -0.15 -26.86
N ILE A 314 -14.61 0.69 -26.47
CA ILE A 314 -16.02 0.29 -26.39
C ILE A 314 -16.66 0.28 -27.78
N GLU A 315 -16.43 1.31 -28.61
CA GLU A 315 -16.92 1.37 -30.00
C GLU A 315 -16.37 0.23 -30.87
N ASP A 316 -15.06 -0.05 -30.78
CA ASP A 316 -14.41 -1.13 -31.54
C ASP A 316 -14.96 -2.52 -31.16
N THR A 317 -15.34 -2.73 -29.88
CA THR A 317 -15.94 -4.02 -29.46
C THR A 317 -17.40 -4.18 -29.91
N SER A 318 -18.15 -3.09 -30.05
CA SER A 318 -19.54 -3.12 -30.53
C SER A 318 -19.66 -3.32 -32.04
N GLU A 319 -18.73 -2.81 -32.86
CA GLU A 319 -18.74 -3.05 -34.30
C GLU A 319 -18.39 -4.50 -34.66
N ILE A 320 -17.52 -5.15 -33.86
CA ILE A 320 -17.15 -6.57 -34.06
C ILE A 320 -18.30 -7.53 -33.68
N GLN A 321 -19.21 -7.14 -32.78
CA GLN A 321 -20.41 -7.93 -32.46
C GLN A 321 -21.57 -7.71 -33.44
N ALA A 322 -21.60 -6.61 -34.20
CA ALA A 322 -22.62 -6.33 -35.20
C ALA A 322 -22.29 -6.93 -36.59
N ALA A 323 -21.00 -7.16 -36.89
CA ALA A 323 -20.54 -7.86 -38.09
C ALA A 323 -20.29 -9.34 -37.77
N GLY A 324 -21.37 -10.13 -37.69
CA GLY A 324 -21.31 -11.54 -37.31
C GLY A 324 -20.31 -12.38 -38.13
N ILE A 325 -19.49 -13.15 -37.40
CA ILE A 325 -18.90 -14.43 -37.82
C ILE A 325 -19.35 -15.48 -36.81
#